data_AF-A0A942EVS1-F1
#
_entry.id   AF-A0A942EVS1-F1
#
_cell.length_a   1.000
_cell.length_b   1.000
_cell.length_c   1.000
_cell.angle_alpha   90.00
_cell.angle_beta   90.00
_cell.angle_gamma   90.00
#
_symmetry.space_group_name_H-M   'P 1'
#
loop_
_entity.id
_entity.type
_entity.pdbx_description
1 polymer ?
#
loop_
_entity_poly.entity_id
_entity_poly.type
_entity_poly.pdbx_seq_one_letter_code
_entity_poly.pdbx_strand_id
1 'polypeptide(L)'
;MERKDCFGSIQEITLKNGLTKTDAKPECRTCDEVRDCLRYGKQAAEEKREREELRKQNMIAQIIDISVVFSNELGTCLLEFLNRIYNSSLGEFLFRNLLLFYEIPKDIFSMPLTIPISPGTLDLIQGGAVEAENSTHLTGIHQPGDPREKFFIRIILIQRSFPNNRKANIGLIAHEVARVFSTDENGIRQIRATLSNYEKELFKKMDDRQRMPWLLEKWGFLEELEALKQEVSSLEAKR
;
A
#
# COMPACT_ATOMS: atom_id res chain seq x y z
N MET A 1 25.79 -12.87 -0.31
CA MET A 1 26.77 -12.05 0.44
C MET A 1 26.12 -11.60 1.73
N GLU A 2 26.79 -11.80 2.87
CA GLU A 2 26.26 -11.52 4.21
C GLU A 2 26.18 -10.01 4.49
N ARG A 3 25.11 -9.57 5.16
CA ARG A 3 24.95 -8.20 5.67
C ARG A 3 26.13 -7.90 6.61
N LYS A 4 26.87 -6.83 6.36
CA LYS A 4 27.88 -6.30 7.28
C LYS A 4 27.24 -5.19 8.11
N ASP A 5 27.15 -5.35 9.44
CA ASP A 5 26.70 -4.27 10.30
C ASP A 5 27.87 -3.29 10.50
N CYS A 6 27.60 -1.99 10.32
CA CYS A 6 28.63 -0.96 10.38
C CYS A 6 29.04 -0.62 11.82
N PHE A 7 28.23 -1.06 12.79
CA PHE A 7 28.38 -0.75 14.20
C PHE A 7 28.64 -2.05 14.96
N GLY A 8 29.63 -2.05 15.86
CA GLY A 8 30.04 -3.24 16.57
C GLY A 8 28.90 -3.88 17.37
N SER A 9 28.84 -5.20 17.34
CA SER A 9 27.93 -5.98 18.18
C SER A 9 28.48 -6.08 19.60
N ILE A 10 27.64 -5.84 20.59
CA ILE A 10 27.94 -6.15 22.00
C ILE A 10 27.32 -7.53 22.30
N GLN A 11 28.15 -8.48 22.70
CA GLN A 11 27.70 -9.82 23.07
C GLN A 11 28.14 -10.16 24.48
N GLU A 12 27.22 -10.61 25.33
CA GLU A 12 27.57 -11.15 26.64
C GLU A 12 27.96 -12.62 26.50
N ILE A 13 29.16 -12.96 26.93
CA ILE A 13 29.71 -14.31 26.87
C ILE A 13 29.86 -14.82 28.31
N THR A 14 29.22 -15.95 28.62
CA THR A 14 29.42 -16.63 29.90
C THR A 14 30.67 -17.51 29.82
N LEU A 15 31.68 -17.18 30.62
CA LEU A 15 32.92 -17.96 30.71
C LEU A 15 32.68 -19.26 31.49
N LYS A 16 33.54 -20.26 31.30
CA LYS A 16 33.43 -21.60 31.92
C LYS A 16 33.40 -21.59 33.46
N ASN A 17 33.78 -20.48 34.09
CA ASN A 17 33.75 -20.24 35.53
C ASN A 17 32.45 -19.56 36.02
N GLY A 18 31.44 -19.41 35.15
CA GLY A 18 30.15 -18.78 35.49
C GLY A 18 30.16 -17.25 35.50
N LEU A 19 31.31 -16.61 35.21
CA LEU A 19 31.38 -15.15 35.08
C LEU A 19 30.87 -14.72 33.70
N THR A 20 29.98 -13.73 33.66
CA THR A 20 29.58 -13.06 32.40
C THR A 20 30.55 -11.94 32.08
N LYS A 21 31.04 -11.94 30.83
CA LYS A 21 31.88 -10.86 30.28
C LYS A 21 31.18 -10.27 29.07
N THR A 22 31.07 -8.95 29.04
CA THR A 22 30.64 -8.21 27.86
C THR A 22 31.82 -8.11 26.89
N ASP A 23 31.66 -8.63 25.68
CA ASP A 23 32.63 -8.51 24.59
C ASP A 23 32.04 -7.61 23.49
N ALA A 24 32.81 -6.61 23.09
CA ALA A 24 32.42 -5.69 22.02
C ALA A 24 33.27 -6.02 20.81
N LYS A 25 32.65 -6.59 19.77
CA LYS A 25 33.34 -6.91 18.52
C LYS A 25 33.11 -5.77 17.53
N PRO A 26 34.12 -4.93 17.22
CA PRO A 26 33.99 -3.98 16.13
C PRO A 26 33.95 -4.75 14.80
N GLU A 27 32.86 -4.59 14.06
CA GLU A 27 32.67 -5.22 12.75
C GLU A 27 33.49 -4.55 11.64
N CYS A 28 33.78 -3.25 11.80
CA CYS A 28 34.70 -2.49 10.97
C CYS A 28 35.90 -2.04 11.81
N ARG A 29 37.12 -2.27 11.34
CA ARG A 29 38.38 -2.00 12.07
C ARG A 29 39.20 -0.86 11.46
N THR A 30 38.96 -0.50 10.19
CA THR A 30 39.66 0.58 9.49
C THR A 30 38.71 1.63 8.94
N CYS A 31 39.21 2.86 8.74
CA CYS A 31 38.42 3.94 8.13
C CYS A 31 37.95 3.60 6.70
N ASP A 32 38.75 2.84 5.94
CA ASP A 32 38.37 2.37 4.61
C ASP A 32 37.23 1.35 4.67
N GLU A 33 37.25 0.41 5.63
CA GLU A 33 36.14 -0.53 5.87
C GLU A 33 34.85 0.18 6.28
N VAL A 34 34.93 1.22 7.11
CA VAL A 34 33.76 2.04 7.48
C VAL A 34 33.21 2.76 6.26
N ARG A 35 34.08 3.37 5.44
CA ARG A 35 33.66 4.06 4.21
C ARG A 35 32.97 3.09 3.23
N ASP A 36 33.52 1.90 3.07
CA ASP A 36 32.96 0.90 2.17
C ASP A 36 31.63 0.37 2.71
N CYS A 37 31.50 0.10 4.01
CA CYS A 37 30.23 -0.33 4.61
C CYS A 37 29.13 0.75 4.51
N LEU A 38 29.48 2.04 4.69
CA LEU A 38 28.54 3.15 4.47
C LEU A 38 28.12 3.27 3.00
N ARG A 39 29.02 3.02 2.04
CA ARG A 39 28.68 2.96 0.61
C ARG A 39 27.72 1.81 0.30
N TYR A 40 27.97 0.61 0.85
CA TYR A 40 27.07 -0.53 0.70
C TYR A 40 25.69 -0.26 1.32
N GLY A 41 25.65 0.32 2.52
CA GLY A 41 24.39 0.69 3.17
C GLY A 41 23.57 1.69 2.34
N LYS A 42 24.24 2.69 1.76
CA LYS A 42 23.62 3.66 0.85
C LYS A 42 23.11 2.99 -0.43
N GLN A 43 23.94 2.18 -1.09
CA GLN A 43 23.57 1.49 -2.33
C GLN A 43 22.39 0.53 -2.11
N ALA A 44 22.40 -0.25 -1.02
CA ALA A 44 21.29 -1.15 -0.69
C ALA A 44 19.99 -0.38 -0.39
N ALA A 45 20.08 0.81 0.22
CA ALA A 45 18.92 1.66 0.44
C ALA A 45 18.37 2.25 -0.87
N GLU A 46 19.25 2.66 -1.79
CA GLU A 46 18.89 3.13 -3.12
C GLU A 46 18.23 2.01 -3.95
N GLU A 47 18.84 0.83 -4.02
CA GLU A 47 18.29 -0.35 -4.71
C GLU A 47 16.93 -0.77 -4.13
N LYS A 48 16.77 -0.72 -2.80
CA LYS A 48 15.49 -0.99 -2.14
C LYS A 48 14.42 0.02 -2.57
N ARG A 49 14.77 1.31 -2.59
CA ARG A 49 13.86 2.39 -3.01
C ARG A 49 13.45 2.24 -4.47
N GLU A 50 14.41 1.98 -5.37
CA GLU A 50 14.12 1.76 -6.80
C GLU A 50 13.20 0.55 -7.00
N ARG A 51 13.44 -0.55 -6.29
CA ARG A 51 12.56 -1.72 -6.33
C ARG A 51 11.15 -1.41 -5.84
N GLU A 52 11.00 -0.62 -4.79
CA GLU A 52 9.70 -0.18 -4.27
C GLU A 52 8.96 0.71 -5.27
N GLU A 53 9.65 1.67 -5.91
CA GLU A 53 9.07 2.51 -6.95
C GLU A 53 8.63 1.70 -8.17
N LEU A 54 9.46 0.77 -8.64
CA LEU A 54 9.09 -0.12 -9.75
C LEU A 54 7.85 -0.95 -9.41
N ARG A 55 7.76 -1.45 -8.17
CA ARG A 55 6.58 -2.19 -7.68
C ARG A 55 5.32 -1.33 -7.71
N LYS A 56 5.40 -0.05 -7.29
CA LYS A 56 4.28 0.89 -7.38
C LYS A 56 3.85 1.09 -8.83
N GLN A 57 4.80 1.37 -9.72
CA GLN A 57 4.52 1.62 -11.13
C GLN A 57 3.84 0.42 -11.80
N ASN A 58 4.34 -0.79 -11.54
CA ASN A 58 3.74 -2.02 -12.07
C ASN A 58 2.30 -2.22 -11.57
N MET A 59 2.05 -1.97 -10.28
CA MET A 59 0.71 -2.08 -9.71
C MET A 59 -0.24 -1.05 -10.32
N ILE A 60 0.21 0.20 -10.49
CA ILE A 60 -0.58 1.26 -11.11
C ILE A 60 -0.90 0.90 -12.56
N ALA A 61 0.08 0.45 -13.33
CA ALA A 61 -0.11 0.05 -14.72
C ALA A 61 -1.16 -1.06 -14.84
N GLN A 62 -1.06 -2.11 -14.03
CA GLN A 62 -2.02 -3.22 -14.01
C GLN A 62 -3.44 -2.76 -13.64
N ILE A 63 -3.56 -1.88 -12.64
CA ILE A 63 -4.85 -1.31 -12.26
C ILE A 63 -5.46 -0.57 -13.44
N ILE A 64 -4.69 0.27 -14.13
CA ILE A 64 -5.17 1.04 -15.28
C ILE A 64 -5.54 0.12 -16.45
N ASP A 65 -4.71 -0.88 -16.77
CA ASP A 65 -4.92 -1.78 -17.90
C ASP A 65 -6.19 -2.65 -17.75
N ILE A 66 -6.53 -3.03 -16.51
CA ILE A 66 -7.69 -3.90 -16.23
C ILE A 66 -8.95 -3.07 -15.91
N SER A 67 -8.79 -1.83 -15.44
CA SER A 67 -9.93 -0.96 -15.13
C SER A 67 -10.66 -0.50 -16.39
N VAL A 68 -11.98 -0.34 -16.27
CA VAL A 68 -12.85 0.10 -17.37
C VAL A 68 -13.33 1.51 -17.06
N VAL A 69 -12.52 2.50 -17.44
CA VAL A 69 -12.83 3.94 -17.31
C VAL A 69 -12.84 4.56 -18.71
N PHE A 70 -13.99 5.08 -19.13
CA PHE A 70 -14.17 5.59 -20.49
C PHE A 70 -13.89 7.09 -20.59
N SER A 71 -14.08 7.83 -19.49
CA SER A 71 -13.79 9.25 -19.43
C SER A 71 -12.27 9.51 -19.29
N ASN A 72 -11.69 10.23 -20.25
CA ASN A 72 -10.29 10.67 -20.21
C ASN A 72 -9.97 11.53 -18.97
N GLU A 73 -10.93 12.35 -18.53
CA GLU A 73 -10.78 13.18 -17.33
C GLU A 73 -10.71 12.30 -16.07
N LEU A 74 -11.58 11.30 -15.96
CA LEU A 74 -11.54 10.34 -14.85
C LEU A 74 -10.28 9.47 -14.91
N GLY A 75 -9.85 9.03 -16.09
CA GLY A 75 -8.62 8.25 -16.26
C GLY A 75 -7.38 9.02 -15.78
N THR A 76 -7.31 10.33 -16.10
CA THR A 76 -6.22 11.20 -15.62
C THR A 76 -6.29 11.40 -14.09
N CYS A 77 -7.48 11.63 -13.55
CA CYS A 77 -7.68 11.76 -12.10
C CYS A 77 -7.37 10.45 -11.36
N LEU A 78 -7.68 9.30 -11.98
CA LEU A 78 -7.40 7.98 -11.43
C LEU A 78 -5.89 7.74 -11.34
N LEU A 79 -5.13 8.02 -12.40
CA LEU A 79 -3.68 7.88 -12.39
C LEU A 79 -3.05 8.72 -11.27
N GLU A 80 -3.50 9.95 -11.12
CA GLU A 80 -3.04 10.84 -10.05
C GLU A 80 -3.41 10.33 -8.66
N PHE A 81 -4.66 9.88 -8.48
CA PHE A 81 -5.12 9.28 -7.24
C PHE A 81 -4.25 8.08 -6.86
N LEU A 82 -4.01 7.17 -7.80
CA LEU A 82 -3.19 5.97 -7.58
C LEU A 82 -1.75 6.34 -7.22
N ASN A 83 -1.15 7.30 -7.94
CA ASN A 83 0.19 7.77 -7.62
C ASN A 83 0.28 8.37 -6.21
N ARG A 84 -0.73 9.15 -5.79
CA ARG A 84 -0.77 9.75 -4.45
C ARG A 84 -0.98 8.69 -3.37
N ILE A 85 -1.93 7.77 -3.56
CA ILE A 85 -2.32 6.83 -2.51
C ILE A 85 -1.23 5.78 -2.25
N TYR A 86 -0.51 5.31 -3.27
CA TYR A 86 0.64 4.41 -3.10
C TYR A 86 1.87 5.09 -2.48
N ASN A 87 1.90 6.42 -2.48
CA ASN A 87 2.91 7.22 -1.78
C ASN A 87 2.44 7.73 -0.41
N SER A 88 1.21 7.38 0.01
CA SER A 88 0.67 7.79 1.31
C SER A 88 1.21 6.95 2.48
N SER A 89 1.01 7.44 3.70
CA SER A 89 1.40 6.74 4.94
C SER A 89 0.80 5.34 5.10
N LEU A 90 -0.31 5.07 4.44
CA LEU A 90 -0.99 3.78 4.43
C LEU A 90 -0.95 3.11 3.04
N GLY A 91 -0.09 3.56 2.13
CA GLY A 91 0.00 2.99 0.79
C GLY A 91 0.40 1.51 0.77
N GLU A 92 1.13 1.04 1.79
CA GLU A 92 1.66 -0.32 1.82
C GLU A 92 0.56 -1.40 1.88
N PHE A 93 -0.53 -1.18 2.62
CA PHE A 93 -1.60 -2.19 2.69
C PHE A 93 -2.34 -2.34 1.35
N LEU A 94 -2.29 -1.32 0.48
CA LEU A 94 -2.91 -1.37 -0.84
C LEU A 94 -2.21 -2.35 -1.78
N PHE A 95 -0.94 -2.72 -1.55
CA PHE A 95 -0.30 -3.77 -2.34
C PHE A 95 -0.93 -5.15 -2.17
N ARG A 96 -1.75 -5.34 -1.12
CA ARG A 96 -2.54 -6.56 -0.91
C ARG A 96 -3.91 -6.50 -1.57
N ASN A 97 -4.20 -5.42 -2.30
CA ASN A 97 -5.50 -5.12 -2.86
C ASN A 97 -5.36 -4.65 -4.31
N LEU A 98 -5.84 -5.45 -5.27
CA LEU A 98 -5.99 -5.00 -6.65
C LEU A 98 -7.28 -4.19 -6.76
N LEU A 99 -7.16 -2.88 -6.93
CA LEU A 99 -8.29 -1.97 -7.09
C LEU A 99 -8.70 -1.93 -8.57
N LEU A 100 -9.91 -2.34 -8.90
CA LEU A 100 -10.43 -2.29 -10.28
C LEU A 100 -11.53 -1.24 -10.36
N PHE A 101 -11.38 -0.27 -11.25
CA PHE A 101 -12.32 0.85 -11.38
C PHE A 101 -13.22 0.64 -12.59
N TYR A 102 -14.52 0.77 -12.38
CA TYR A 102 -15.53 0.66 -13.45
C TYR A 102 -16.42 1.89 -13.46
N GLU A 103 -16.42 2.60 -14.57
CA GLU A 103 -17.38 3.67 -14.82
C GLU A 103 -18.74 3.05 -15.18
N ILE A 104 -19.77 3.38 -14.41
CA ILE A 104 -21.13 2.85 -14.60
C ILE A 104 -22.15 3.98 -14.79
N PRO A 105 -23.27 3.71 -15.50
CA PRO A 105 -24.35 4.66 -15.64
C PRO A 105 -24.88 5.19 -14.31
N LYS A 106 -25.36 6.44 -14.33
CA LYS A 106 -26.07 7.04 -13.20
C LYS A 106 -27.31 6.18 -12.85
N ASP A 107 -27.60 6.08 -11.55
CA ASP A 107 -28.80 5.43 -10.98
C ASP A 107 -28.79 3.90 -10.85
N ILE A 108 -27.64 3.24 -11.10
CA ILE A 108 -27.44 1.83 -10.71
C ILE A 108 -27.00 1.78 -9.24
N PHE A 109 -27.44 0.80 -8.44
CA PHE A 109 -26.93 0.63 -7.07
C PHE A 109 -25.45 0.22 -7.09
N SER A 110 -24.58 0.96 -6.39
CA SER A 110 -23.19 0.53 -6.17
C SER A 110 -23.06 -0.25 -4.87
N MET A 111 -22.66 -1.51 -4.96
CA MET A 111 -22.19 -2.28 -3.81
C MET A 111 -20.70 -2.61 -4.00
N PRO A 112 -19.85 -2.43 -2.97
CA PRO A 112 -18.47 -2.84 -3.05
C PRO A 112 -18.41 -4.38 -3.17
N LEU A 113 -17.63 -4.88 -4.13
CA LEU A 113 -17.36 -6.31 -4.26
C LEU A 113 -15.91 -6.58 -3.89
N THR A 114 -15.71 -7.40 -2.86
CA THR A 114 -14.39 -7.87 -2.40
C THR A 114 -14.28 -9.36 -2.70
N ILE A 115 -13.35 -9.74 -3.59
CA ILE A 115 -13.11 -11.14 -3.96
C ILE A 115 -11.76 -11.57 -3.37
N PRO A 116 -11.73 -12.50 -2.39
CA PRO A 116 -10.46 -13.05 -1.90
C PRO A 116 -9.85 -13.95 -2.97
N ILE A 117 -8.55 -13.81 -3.22
CA ILE A 117 -7.82 -14.62 -4.17
C ILE A 117 -6.56 -15.22 -3.52
N SER A 118 -6.12 -16.36 -4.07
CA SER A 118 -4.86 -16.97 -3.64
C SER A 118 -3.67 -16.14 -4.16
N PRO A 119 -2.50 -16.18 -3.49
CA PRO A 119 -1.28 -15.54 -3.97
C PRO A 119 -0.94 -15.90 -5.43
N GLY A 120 -0.99 -17.19 -5.78
CA GLY A 120 -0.71 -17.63 -7.15
C GLY A 120 -1.71 -17.13 -8.20
N THR A 121 -2.97 -16.88 -7.81
CA THR A 121 -3.93 -16.24 -8.71
C THR A 121 -3.58 -14.78 -8.98
N LEU A 122 -3.09 -14.06 -7.96
CA LEU A 122 -2.64 -12.69 -8.15
C LEU A 122 -1.39 -12.66 -9.04
N ASP A 123 -0.42 -13.54 -8.81
CA ASP A 123 0.80 -13.61 -9.63
C ASP A 123 0.46 -13.82 -11.11
N LEU A 124 -0.51 -14.68 -11.41
CA LEU A 124 -1.02 -14.88 -12.77
C LEU A 124 -1.67 -13.61 -13.36
N ILE A 125 -2.50 -12.91 -12.58
CA ILE A 125 -3.12 -11.63 -13.00
C ILE A 125 -2.03 -10.56 -13.24
N GLN A 126 -0.96 -10.59 -12.46
CA GLN A 126 0.15 -9.65 -12.55
C GLN A 126 1.14 -9.96 -13.69
N GLY A 127 0.87 -10.97 -14.53
CA GLY A 127 1.74 -11.36 -15.65
C GLY A 127 2.95 -12.20 -15.23
N GLY A 128 2.93 -12.77 -14.02
CA GLY A 128 3.95 -13.70 -13.54
C GLY A 128 3.80 -15.08 -14.18
N ALA A 129 4.47 -15.29 -15.31
CA ALA A 129 4.87 -16.64 -15.70
C ALA A 129 5.97 -17.10 -14.73
N VAL A 130 5.59 -17.67 -13.59
CA VAL A 130 6.53 -18.49 -12.82
C VAL A 130 6.49 -19.87 -13.46
N GLU A 131 7.48 -20.14 -14.31
CA GLU A 131 7.84 -21.50 -14.65
C GLU A 131 8.00 -22.28 -13.35
N ALA A 132 7.00 -23.10 -13.06
CA ALA A 132 7.02 -24.02 -11.94
C ALA A 132 7.95 -25.19 -12.28
N GLU A 133 9.23 -24.94 -12.53
CA GLU A 133 10.22 -25.99 -12.74
C GLU A 133 11.63 -25.48 -12.39
N ASN A 134 12.16 -26.02 -11.29
CA ASN A 134 13.58 -26.04 -10.91
C ASN A 134 14.26 -24.69 -10.54
N SER A 135 14.03 -24.20 -9.33
CA SER A 135 15.00 -23.32 -8.65
C SER A 135 15.30 -23.78 -7.22
N THR A 136 16.01 -24.90 -7.11
CA THR A 136 17.00 -25.02 -6.04
C THR A 136 18.04 -23.93 -6.25
N HIS A 137 18.15 -23.00 -5.29
CA HIS A 137 19.07 -21.86 -5.20
C HIS A 137 18.59 -20.51 -5.76
N LEU A 138 17.65 -19.87 -5.05
CA LEU A 138 17.69 -18.42 -4.84
C LEU A 138 17.44 -18.12 -3.35
N THR A 139 18.52 -17.84 -2.64
CA THR A 139 18.50 -17.25 -1.29
C THR A 139 18.01 -15.81 -1.38
N GLY A 140 16.69 -15.62 -1.35
CA GLY A 140 16.02 -14.38 -0.98
C GLY A 140 15.10 -14.72 0.17
N ILE A 141 15.30 -14.09 1.32
CA ILE A 141 14.63 -14.38 2.59
C ILE A 141 13.13 -14.10 2.43
N HIS A 142 12.37 -15.11 2.00
CA HIS A 142 10.99 -15.28 2.47
C HIS A 142 11.10 -15.69 3.93
N GLN A 143 10.79 -14.79 4.86
CA GLN A 143 10.56 -15.21 6.24
C GLN A 143 9.37 -16.18 6.22
N PRO A 144 9.54 -17.46 6.59
CA PRO A 144 8.45 -18.40 6.71
C PRO A 144 7.84 -18.19 8.09
N GLY A 145 6.79 -17.36 8.17
CA GLY A 145 6.26 -16.96 9.48
C GLY A 145 4.87 -16.33 9.54
N ASP A 146 4.08 -16.28 8.47
CA ASP A 146 2.66 -15.88 8.61
C ASP A 146 1.77 -16.73 7.68
N PRO A 147 0.68 -17.37 8.18
CA PRO A 147 -0.10 -18.29 7.41
C PRO A 147 -0.98 -17.53 6.40
N ARG A 148 -0.57 -17.59 5.12
CA ARG A 148 -1.30 -17.15 3.92
C ARG A 148 -1.69 -15.66 3.95
N GLU A 149 -0.80 -14.81 3.44
CA GLU A 149 -1.18 -13.47 2.99
C GLU A 149 -2.35 -13.61 2.00
N LYS A 150 -3.54 -13.16 2.40
CA LYS A 150 -4.73 -13.17 1.55
C LYS A 150 -4.72 -11.89 0.71
N PHE A 151 -4.74 -12.07 -0.61
CA PHE A 151 -4.86 -10.98 -1.57
C PHE A 151 -6.34 -10.78 -1.92
N PHE A 152 -6.71 -9.55 -2.27
CA PHE A 152 -8.10 -9.21 -2.54
C PHE A 152 -8.20 -8.42 -3.83
N ILE A 153 -9.18 -8.76 -4.66
CA ILE A 153 -9.64 -7.90 -5.75
C ILE A 153 -10.79 -7.06 -5.21
N ARG A 154 -10.75 -5.75 -5.41
CA ARG A 154 -11.78 -4.82 -4.98
C ARG A 154 -12.30 -4.05 -6.17
N ILE A 155 -13.59 -4.24 -6.47
CA ILE A 155 -14.25 -3.53 -7.57
C ILE A 155 -14.82 -2.22 -7.03
N ILE A 156 -14.35 -1.12 -7.60
CA ILE A 156 -14.74 0.26 -7.29
C ILE A 156 -15.59 0.78 -8.44
N LEU A 157 -16.82 1.18 -8.12
CA LEU A 157 -17.79 1.64 -9.12
C LEU A 157 -17.88 3.16 -9.09
N ILE A 158 -17.60 3.82 -10.22
CA ILE A 158 -17.67 5.28 -10.37
C ILE A 158 -18.92 5.62 -11.17
N GLN A 159 -19.87 6.30 -10.55
CA GLN A 159 -21.20 6.54 -11.13
C GLN A 159 -21.36 7.92 -11.76
N ARG A 160 -20.40 8.81 -11.48
CA ARG A 160 -20.48 10.23 -11.81
C ARG A 160 -19.09 10.73 -12.18
N SER A 161 -19.09 11.82 -12.91
CA SER A 161 -17.93 12.67 -13.13
C SER A 161 -18.41 14.12 -13.08
N PHE A 162 -17.48 15.02 -12.75
CA PHE A 162 -17.68 16.44 -12.63
C PHE A 162 -16.83 17.13 -13.70
N PRO A 163 -17.42 17.51 -14.86
CA PRO A 163 -16.67 18.08 -15.96
C PRO A 163 -15.89 19.33 -15.54
N ASN A 164 -14.61 19.40 -15.88
CA ASN A 164 -13.70 20.50 -15.53
C ASN A 164 -13.48 20.71 -14.03
N ASN A 165 -13.88 19.76 -13.18
CA ASN A 165 -13.63 19.82 -11.74
C ASN A 165 -12.76 18.63 -11.30
N ARG A 166 -11.46 18.74 -11.62
CA ARG A 166 -10.44 17.75 -11.28
C ARG A 166 -10.41 17.41 -9.78
N LYS A 167 -10.51 18.41 -8.89
CA LYS A 167 -10.50 18.16 -7.43
C LYS A 167 -11.71 17.33 -7.01
N ALA A 168 -12.91 17.63 -7.51
CA ALA A 168 -14.11 16.85 -7.20
C ALA A 168 -14.04 15.42 -7.78
N ASN A 169 -13.47 15.23 -8.98
CA ASN A 169 -13.27 13.89 -9.56
C ASN A 169 -12.29 13.04 -8.77
N ILE A 170 -11.14 13.58 -8.36
CA ILE A 170 -10.21 12.88 -7.45
C ILE A 170 -10.89 12.58 -6.12
N GLY A 171 -11.65 13.55 -5.59
CA GLY A 171 -12.41 13.39 -4.35
C GLY A 171 -13.42 12.26 -4.43
N LEU A 172 -14.11 12.11 -5.56
CA LEU A 172 -15.04 11.02 -5.82
C LEU A 172 -14.34 9.66 -5.81
N ILE A 173 -13.22 9.53 -6.51
CA ILE A 173 -12.44 8.29 -6.56
C ILE A 173 -11.96 7.93 -5.14
N ALA A 174 -11.37 8.88 -4.44
CA ALA A 174 -10.89 8.69 -3.08
C ALA A 174 -12.02 8.31 -2.12
N HIS A 175 -13.17 8.97 -2.24
CA HIS A 175 -14.37 8.68 -1.46
C HIS A 175 -14.83 7.23 -1.64
N GLU A 176 -14.94 6.76 -2.90
CA GLU A 176 -15.38 5.40 -3.15
C GLU A 176 -14.39 4.36 -2.62
N VAL A 177 -13.09 4.60 -2.78
CA VAL A 177 -12.06 3.72 -2.21
C VAL A 177 -12.14 3.72 -0.67
N ALA A 178 -12.23 4.89 -0.03
CA ALA A 178 -12.36 5.00 1.42
C ALA A 178 -13.61 4.29 1.95
N ARG A 179 -14.73 4.41 1.23
CA ARG A 179 -16.00 3.74 1.56
C ARG A 179 -15.88 2.23 1.53
N VAL A 180 -15.18 1.66 0.53
CA VAL A 180 -14.93 0.21 0.47
C VAL A 180 -14.12 -0.24 1.69
N PHE A 181 -13.06 0.48 2.03
CA PHE A 181 -12.20 0.11 3.15
C PHE A 181 -12.76 0.42 4.54
N SER A 182 -13.74 1.33 4.65
CA SER A 182 -14.41 1.64 5.92
C SER A 182 -15.50 0.64 6.30
N THR A 183 -16.06 -0.07 5.31
CA THR A 183 -17.21 -0.97 5.46
C THR A 183 -16.86 -2.45 5.35
N ASP A 184 -15.83 -2.80 4.58
CA ASP A 184 -15.39 -4.20 4.42
C ASP A 184 -14.54 -4.68 5.61
N GLU A 185 -14.97 -5.76 6.27
CA GLU A 185 -14.27 -6.32 7.45
C GLU A 185 -12.81 -6.70 7.16
N ASN A 186 -12.51 -7.17 5.94
CA ASN A 186 -11.14 -7.52 5.57
C ASN A 186 -10.29 -6.25 5.40
N GLY A 187 -10.85 -5.20 4.81
CA GLY A 187 -10.23 -3.89 4.67
C GLY A 187 -9.92 -3.26 6.03
N ILE A 188 -10.90 -3.27 6.93
CA ILE A 188 -10.74 -2.81 8.33
C ILE A 188 -9.60 -3.58 9.02
N ARG A 189 -9.55 -4.91 8.85
CA ARG A 189 -8.50 -5.75 9.44
C ARG A 189 -7.12 -5.45 8.86
N GLN A 190 -7.01 -5.28 7.55
CA GLN A 190 -5.76 -4.94 6.87
C GLN A 190 -5.22 -3.58 7.31
N ILE A 191 -6.07 -2.56 7.35
CA ILE A 191 -5.70 -1.23 7.86
C ILE A 191 -5.23 -1.33 9.30
N ARG A 192 -5.98 -2.00 10.17
CA ARG A 192 -5.58 -2.17 11.58
C ARG A 192 -4.26 -2.91 11.74
N ALA A 193 -3.83 -3.73 10.79
CA ALA A 193 -2.53 -4.38 10.87
C ALA A 193 -1.37 -3.38 10.74
N THR A 194 -1.53 -2.32 9.92
CA THR A 194 -0.48 -1.35 9.60
C THR A 194 -0.43 -0.13 10.52
N LEU A 195 -1.47 0.09 11.34
CA LEU A 195 -1.54 1.23 12.25
C LEU A 195 -0.64 1.07 13.49
N SER A 196 -0.32 2.19 14.15
CA SER A 196 0.27 2.16 15.50
C SER A 196 -0.73 1.64 16.54
N ASN A 197 -0.26 1.17 17.71
CA ASN A 197 -1.17 0.67 18.77
C ASN A 197 -2.22 1.70 19.19
N TYR A 198 -1.85 2.97 19.28
CA TYR A 198 -2.77 4.06 19.59
C TYR A 198 -3.85 4.22 18.51
N GLU A 199 -3.45 4.28 17.24
CA GLU A 199 -4.37 4.41 16.11
C GLU A 199 -5.27 3.19 15.95
N LYS A 200 -4.77 1.98 16.23
CA LYS A 200 -5.58 0.75 16.21
C LYS A 200 -6.76 0.84 17.16
N GLU A 201 -6.54 1.34 18.38
CA GLU A 201 -7.59 1.49 19.39
C GLU A 201 -8.56 2.61 19.05
N LEU A 202 -8.07 3.71 18.46
CA LEU A 202 -8.92 4.78 17.95
C LEU A 202 -9.81 4.28 16.80
N PHE A 203 -9.22 3.65 15.78
CA PHE A 203 -9.90 3.15 14.59
C PHE A 203 -10.94 2.07 14.91
N LYS A 204 -10.66 1.24 15.93
CA LYS A 204 -11.60 0.22 16.43
C LYS A 204 -12.89 0.83 17.01
N LYS A 205 -12.82 2.01 17.60
CA LYS A 205 -13.96 2.72 18.20
C LYS A 205 -14.78 3.51 17.19
N MET A 206 -14.24 3.75 16.00
CA MET A 206 -14.91 4.49 14.94
C MET A 206 -15.96 3.63 14.27
N ASP A 207 -17.10 4.22 13.95
CA ASP A 207 -18.09 3.65 13.02
C ASP A 207 -17.69 3.91 11.55
N ASP A 208 -18.46 3.36 10.60
CA ASP A 208 -18.17 3.48 9.17
C ASP A 208 -18.18 4.94 8.68
N ARG A 209 -19.01 5.80 9.29
CA ARG A 209 -19.14 7.23 8.96
C ARG A 209 -17.95 8.04 9.47
N GLN A 210 -17.33 7.61 10.56
CA GLN A 210 -16.13 8.22 11.13
C GLN A 210 -14.85 7.72 10.45
N ARG A 211 -14.79 6.42 10.08
CA ARG A 211 -13.62 5.84 9.42
C ARG A 211 -13.33 6.46 8.06
N MET A 212 -14.37 6.74 7.27
CA MET A 212 -14.19 7.28 5.92
C MET A 212 -13.46 8.63 5.88
N PRO A 213 -13.91 9.70 6.56
CA PRO A 213 -13.18 10.97 6.58
C PRO A 213 -11.79 10.83 7.21
N TRP A 214 -11.63 9.96 8.22
CA TRP A 214 -10.32 9.68 8.83
C TRP A 214 -9.34 9.03 7.84
N LEU A 215 -9.80 8.10 7.01
CA LEU A 215 -8.97 7.48 5.96
C LEU A 215 -8.56 8.51 4.90
N LEU A 216 -9.50 9.36 4.47
CA LEU A 216 -9.22 10.41 3.50
C LEU A 216 -8.22 11.43 4.04
N GLU A 217 -8.29 11.77 5.33
CA GLU A 217 -7.27 12.56 6.01
C GLU A 217 -5.90 11.87 6.01
N LYS A 218 -5.85 10.60 6.40
CA LYS A 218 -4.59 9.84 6.44
C LYS A 218 -3.94 9.65 5.07
N TRP A 219 -4.74 9.60 4.02
CA TRP A 219 -4.27 9.52 2.64
C TRP A 219 -4.00 10.89 2.00
N GLY A 220 -4.38 11.99 2.66
CA GLY A 220 -4.15 13.35 2.17
C GLY A 220 -5.10 13.78 1.06
N PHE A 221 -6.39 13.45 1.17
CA PHE A 221 -7.45 13.79 0.21
C PHE A 221 -8.58 14.67 0.81
N LEU A 222 -8.31 15.41 1.90
CA LEU A 222 -9.32 16.26 2.56
C LEU A 222 -9.81 17.40 1.66
N GLU A 223 -8.89 18.08 0.96
CA GLU A 223 -9.27 19.17 0.05
C GLU A 223 -10.16 18.67 -1.09
N GLU A 224 -9.85 17.50 -1.65
CA GLU A 224 -10.64 16.90 -2.71
C GLU A 224 -12.01 16.42 -2.21
N LEU A 225 -12.09 15.95 -0.96
CA LEU A 225 -13.36 15.63 -0.31
C LEU A 225 -14.23 16.89 -0.14
N GLU A 226 -13.64 18.02 0.23
CA GLU A 226 -14.35 19.30 0.33
C GLU A 226 -14.85 19.78 -1.03
N ALA A 227 -14.01 19.71 -2.06
CA ALA A 227 -14.40 20.04 -3.43
C ALA A 227 -15.54 19.15 -3.94
N LEU A 228 -15.49 17.85 -3.64
CA LEU A 228 -16.58 16.91 -3.95
C LEU A 228 -17.89 17.34 -3.27
N LYS A 229 -17.86 17.64 -1.97
CA LYS A 229 -19.05 18.06 -1.22
C LYS A 229 -19.67 19.33 -1.80
N GLN A 230 -18.85 20.32 -2.13
CA GLN A 230 -19.32 21.58 -2.73
C GLN A 230 -20.00 21.33 -4.08
N GLU A 231 -19.41 20.49 -4.93
CA GLU A 231 -19.97 20.22 -6.26
C GLU A 231 -21.28 19.41 -6.17
N VAL A 232 -21.35 18.42 -5.27
CA VAL A 232 -22.58 17.66 -5.01
C VAL A 232 -23.70 18.58 -4.51
N SER A 233 -23.42 19.44 -3.52
CA SER A 233 -24.39 20.43 -3.03
C SER A 233 -24.84 21.40 -4.12
N SER A 234 -23.93 21.86 -4.99
CA SER A 234 -24.26 22.77 -6.10
C SER A 234 -25.22 22.12 -7.11
N LEU A 235 -25.01 20.84 -7.42
CA LEU A 235 -25.87 20.09 -8.34
C LEU A 235 -27.24 19.79 -7.73
N GLU A 236 -27.31 19.52 -6.42
CA GLU A 236 -28.57 19.33 -5.70
C GLU A 236 -29.37 20.63 -5.62
N ALA A 237 -28.71 21.78 -5.42
CA ALA A 237 -29.37 23.09 -5.41
C ALA A 237 -29.90 23.54 -6.79
N LYS A 238 -29.42 22.93 -7.88
CA LYS A 238 -29.86 23.18 -9.27
C LYS A 238 -30.98 22.25 -9.73
N ARG A 239 -31.33 21.23 -8.94
CA ARG A 239 -32.44 20.30 -9.19
C ARG A 239 -33.70 20.77 -8.48
#